data_AF-A0A377TGD2-F1
#
_entry.id   AF-A0A377TGD2-F1
#
_cell.length_a   1.000
_cell.length_b   1.000
_cell.length_c   1.000
_cell.angle_alpha   90.00
_cell.angle_beta   90.00
_cell.angle_gamma   90.00
#
_symmetry.space_group_name_H-M   'P 1'
#
loop_
_entity.id
_entity.type
_entity.pdbx_description
1 polymer ?
#
loop_
_entity_poly.entity_id
_entity_poly.type
_entity_poly.pdbx_seq_one_letter_code
_entity_poly.pdbx_strand_id
1 'polypeptide(L)'
;MYAEDGKNFQLRPRILALGHAWLASTPLARSAQPVLRHLSEMLNESCSIATLDGDDILYIARASSSRIMTIDLDIGSRLPAWATSMGRVLLSHQPEEKLNDMLGRVTMIRYTPQTVDSVAKLRAELKRVHQQGYALNDQELEMGCAPSRSRCLTLRGRSRRRSTSGCMRAR
;
A
#
# COMPACT_ATOMS: atom_id res chain seq x y z
N MET A 1 14.58 -14.48 -26.91
CA MET A 1 14.89 -15.84 -27.39
C MET A 1 13.68 -16.71 -27.09
N TYR A 2 13.17 -17.39 -28.10
CA TYR A 2 12.16 -18.43 -27.94
C TYR A 2 12.88 -19.71 -27.47
N ALA A 3 12.32 -20.43 -26.51
CA ALA A 3 12.74 -21.82 -26.28
C ALA A 3 12.13 -22.66 -27.41
N GLU A 4 12.94 -23.50 -28.06
CA GLU A 4 12.57 -24.34 -29.20
C GLU A 4 11.47 -25.38 -28.87
N ASP A 5 11.07 -25.53 -27.60
CA ASP A 5 10.10 -26.55 -27.15
C ASP A 5 8.63 -26.08 -27.05
N GLY A 6 8.28 -24.87 -27.48
CA GLY A 6 6.88 -24.43 -27.64
C GLY A 6 6.01 -24.36 -26.37
N LYS A 7 6.56 -24.66 -25.18
CA LYS A 7 5.81 -24.78 -23.91
C LYS A 7 6.09 -23.66 -22.90
N ASN A 8 7.04 -22.77 -23.17
CA ASN A 8 7.40 -21.69 -22.26
C ASN A 8 7.11 -20.33 -22.89
N PHE A 9 6.09 -19.65 -22.37
CA PHE A 9 5.76 -18.28 -22.71
C PHE A 9 6.38 -17.33 -21.67
N GLN A 10 7.00 -16.25 -22.12
CA GLN A 10 7.52 -15.19 -21.25
C GLN A 10 6.96 -13.84 -21.68
N LEU A 11 6.73 -12.97 -20.70
CA LEU A 11 6.33 -11.60 -20.97
C LEU A 11 7.47 -10.85 -21.67
N ARG A 12 7.15 -10.18 -22.78
CA ARG A 12 8.10 -9.29 -23.45
C ARG A 12 8.11 -7.92 -22.78
N PRO A 13 9.24 -7.18 -22.77
CA PRO A 13 9.34 -5.84 -22.18
C PRO A 13 8.29 -4.84 -22.67
N ARG A 14 7.66 -5.08 -23.82
CA ARG A 14 6.54 -4.27 -24.34
C ARG A 14 5.38 -4.13 -23.33
N ILE A 15 5.19 -5.09 -22.43
CA ILE A 15 4.17 -4.99 -21.37
C ILE A 15 4.43 -3.80 -20.41
N LEU A 16 5.70 -3.41 -20.22
CA LEU A 16 6.07 -2.29 -19.36
C LEU A 16 5.51 -0.96 -19.87
N ALA A 17 5.31 -0.83 -21.19
CA ALA A 17 4.71 0.38 -21.77
C ALA A 17 3.27 0.62 -21.28
N LEU A 18 2.51 -0.45 -21.02
CA LEU A 18 1.13 -0.34 -20.49
C LEU A 18 1.15 0.14 -19.04
N GLY A 19 2.01 -0.46 -18.20
CA GLY A 19 2.18 -0.02 -16.81
C GLY A 19 2.67 1.41 -16.72
N HIS A 20 3.66 1.76 -17.56
CA HIS A 20 4.18 3.12 -17.65
C HIS A 20 3.10 4.13 -18.07
N ALA A 21 2.27 3.81 -19.07
CA ALA A 21 1.17 4.67 -19.51
C ALA A 21 0.17 4.94 -18.37
N TRP A 22 -0.19 3.92 -17.58
CA TRP A 22 -1.07 4.09 -16.43
C TRP A 22 -0.44 4.98 -15.34
N LEU A 23 0.82 4.72 -14.96
CA LEU A 23 1.54 5.52 -13.97
C LEU A 23 1.73 6.98 -14.45
N ALA A 24 2.09 7.18 -15.72
CA ALA A 24 2.23 8.51 -16.32
C ALA A 24 0.89 9.27 -16.35
N SER A 25 -0.22 8.55 -16.52
CA SER A 25 -1.58 9.10 -16.46
C SER A 25 -2.08 9.37 -15.03
N THR A 26 -1.28 9.02 -14.00
CA THR A 26 -1.61 9.22 -12.58
C THR A 26 -0.78 10.38 -12.01
N PRO A 27 -1.31 11.62 -11.96
CA PRO A 27 -0.55 12.80 -11.55
C PRO A 27 0.06 12.68 -10.15
N LEU A 28 -0.62 11.96 -9.25
CA LEU A 28 -0.17 11.75 -7.87
C LEU A 28 1.16 10.98 -7.81
N ALA A 29 1.30 9.89 -8.56
CA ALA A 29 2.51 9.07 -8.54
C ALA A 29 3.72 9.89 -8.98
N ARG A 30 3.58 10.62 -10.08
CA ARG A 30 4.64 11.46 -10.64
C ARG A 30 5.01 12.63 -9.73
N SER A 31 4.03 13.34 -9.18
CA SER A 31 4.27 14.49 -8.30
C SER A 31 4.81 14.08 -6.92
N ALA A 32 4.48 12.89 -6.44
CA ALA A 32 4.91 12.44 -5.12
C ALA A 32 6.32 11.84 -5.08
N GLN A 33 6.81 11.26 -6.19
CA GLN A 33 8.15 10.65 -6.26
C GLN A 33 9.29 11.56 -5.74
N PRO A 34 9.41 12.86 -6.12
CA PRO A 34 10.45 13.73 -5.56
C PRO A 34 10.30 13.96 -4.06
N VAL A 35 9.05 14.10 -3.57
CA VAL A 35 8.76 14.28 -2.15
C VAL A 35 9.15 13.04 -1.34
N LEU A 36 8.81 11.85 -1.84
CA LEU A 36 9.18 10.58 -1.20
C LEU A 36 10.69 10.37 -1.13
N ARG A 37 11.44 10.74 -2.18
CA ARG A 37 12.91 10.70 -2.15
C ARG A 37 13.48 11.61 -1.07
N HIS A 38 13.04 12.87 -1.04
CA HIS A 38 13.50 13.82 -0.04
C HIS A 38 13.19 13.35 1.40
N LEU A 39 11.98 12.82 1.63
CA LEU A 39 11.61 12.26 2.93
C LEU A 39 12.46 11.03 3.28
N SER A 40 12.68 10.13 2.32
CA SER A 40 13.49 8.94 2.51
C SER A 40 14.94 9.29 2.88
N GLU A 41 15.50 10.33 2.25
CA GLU A 41 16.84 10.85 2.54
C GLU A 41 16.90 11.48 3.94
N MET A 42 15.95 12.35 4.27
CA MET A 42 15.91 13.02 5.59
C MET A 42 15.70 12.04 6.75
N LEU A 43 14.87 11.02 6.55
CA LEU A 43 14.50 10.07 7.60
C LEU A 43 15.39 8.82 7.61
N ASN A 44 16.18 8.61 6.56
CA ASN A 44 16.94 7.39 6.29
C ASN A 44 16.06 6.12 6.32
N GLU A 45 14.81 6.24 5.85
CA GLU A 45 13.78 5.20 5.94
C GLU A 45 12.96 5.11 4.65
N SER A 46 12.47 3.92 4.32
CA SER A 46 11.65 3.74 3.13
C SER A 46 10.31 4.49 3.23
N CYS A 47 9.96 5.17 2.15
CA CYS A 47 8.72 5.93 2.00
C CYS A 47 7.94 5.41 0.79
N SER A 48 6.62 5.32 0.87
CA SER A 48 5.79 4.74 -0.19
C SER A 48 4.42 5.38 -0.27
N ILE A 49 3.77 5.29 -1.42
CA ILE A 49 2.39 5.71 -1.62
C ILE A 49 1.65 4.59 -2.32
N ALA A 50 0.43 4.37 -1.89
CA ALA A 50 -0.46 3.40 -2.48
C ALA A 50 -1.84 3.99 -2.77
N THR A 51 -2.58 3.36 -3.66
CA THR A 51 -4.00 3.63 -3.89
C THR A 51 -4.80 2.38 -3.55
N LEU A 52 -6.09 2.56 -3.23
CA LEU A 52 -7.01 1.42 -3.15
C LEU A 52 -7.34 0.92 -4.57
N ASP A 53 -7.29 -0.39 -4.77
CA ASP A 53 -7.76 -1.08 -5.97
C ASP A 53 -8.55 -2.33 -5.56
N GLY A 54 -9.88 -2.20 -5.58
CA GLY A 54 -10.77 -3.19 -4.98
C GLY A 54 -10.55 -3.30 -3.47
N ASP A 55 -10.22 -4.51 -3.02
CA ASP A 55 -10.00 -4.84 -1.61
C ASP A 55 -8.49 -4.77 -1.21
N ASP A 56 -7.63 -4.43 -2.16
CA ASP A 56 -6.17 -4.32 -2.00
C ASP A 56 -5.67 -2.88 -2.06
N ILE A 57 -4.47 -2.67 -1.53
CA ILE A 57 -3.64 -1.52 -1.88
C ILE A 57 -2.71 -1.86 -3.04
N LEU A 58 -2.50 -0.89 -3.93
CA LEU A 58 -1.55 -0.94 -5.03
C LEU A 58 -0.47 0.13 -4.80
N TYR A 59 0.80 -0.27 -4.75
CA TYR A 59 1.92 0.66 -4.65
C TYR A 59 2.10 1.41 -5.96
N ILE A 60 2.07 2.74 -5.91
CA ILE A 60 2.18 3.61 -7.11
C ILE A 60 3.45 4.47 -7.12
N ALA A 61 4.09 4.66 -5.98
CA ALA A 61 5.35 5.39 -5.85
C ALA A 61 6.09 4.93 -4.59
N ARG A 62 7.43 4.88 -4.65
CA ARG A 62 8.28 4.41 -3.55
C ARG A 62 9.67 5.02 -3.63
N ALA A 63 10.25 5.33 -2.48
CA ALA A 63 11.66 5.63 -2.30
C ALA A 63 12.19 4.73 -1.19
N SER A 64 13.19 3.90 -1.49
CA SER A 64 13.84 3.02 -0.52
C SER A 64 15.06 3.72 0.08
N SER A 65 15.27 3.54 1.39
CA SER A 65 16.59 3.71 2.00
C SER A 65 17.35 2.38 1.93
N SER A 66 18.67 2.41 2.07
CA SER A 66 19.60 1.27 1.92
C SER A 66 19.42 0.11 2.92
N ARG A 67 18.30 0.05 3.64
CA ARG A 67 17.96 -1.06 4.52
C ARG A 67 17.31 -2.18 3.72
N ILE A 68 17.88 -3.37 3.85
CA ILE A 68 17.34 -4.61 3.31
C ILE A 68 15.99 -4.86 3.99
N MET A 69 14.88 -4.59 3.31
CA MET A 69 13.59 -5.14 3.66
C MET A 69 13.47 -6.50 2.98
N THR A 70 13.09 -7.54 3.73
CA THR A 70 12.96 -8.92 3.21
C THR A 70 11.81 -9.08 2.20
N ILE A 71 10.86 -8.14 2.18
CA ILE A 71 9.77 -8.11 1.20
C ILE A 71 10.15 -7.24 0.01
N ASP A 72 10.22 -7.85 -1.16
CA ASP A 72 10.33 -7.17 -2.46
C ASP A 72 9.02 -6.42 -2.78
N LEU A 73 8.82 -5.28 -2.13
CA LEU A 73 7.74 -4.35 -2.42
C LEU A 73 8.23 -3.32 -3.43
N ASP A 74 7.76 -3.45 -4.68
CA ASP A 74 8.02 -2.51 -5.76
C ASP A 74 6.72 -1.85 -6.24
N ILE A 75 6.85 -0.85 -7.11
CA ILE A 75 5.72 -0.22 -7.78
C ILE A 75 4.97 -1.29 -8.58
N GLY A 76 3.65 -1.37 -8.36
CA GLY A 76 2.81 -2.41 -8.93
C GLY A 76 2.50 -3.58 -7.98
N SER A 77 3.24 -3.73 -6.87
CA SER A 77 2.93 -4.73 -5.85
C SER A 77 1.58 -4.44 -5.19
N ARG A 78 0.87 -5.53 -4.82
CA ARG A 78 -0.42 -5.48 -4.14
C ARG A 78 -0.33 -6.13 -2.76
N LEU A 79 -1.05 -5.55 -1.81
CA LEU A 79 -1.24 -6.14 -0.48
C LEU A 79 -2.69 -5.95 -0.03
N PRO A 80 -3.24 -6.85 0.81
CA PRO A 80 -4.59 -6.69 1.33
C PRO A 80 -4.73 -5.37 2.11
N ALA A 81 -5.75 -4.58 1.80
CA ALA A 81 -5.89 -3.26 2.41
C ALA A 81 -6.13 -3.33 3.93
N TRP A 82 -6.85 -4.35 4.39
CA TRP A 82 -7.16 -4.54 5.79
C TRP A 82 -5.91 -4.85 6.66
N ALA A 83 -4.89 -5.48 6.07
CA ALA A 83 -3.69 -5.95 6.76
C ALA A 83 -2.52 -4.93 6.73
N THR A 84 -2.70 -3.78 6.08
CA THR A 84 -1.66 -2.74 5.94
C THR A 84 -2.08 -1.44 6.61
N SER A 85 -1.13 -0.68 7.18
CA SER A 85 -1.42 0.66 7.71
C SER A 85 -1.97 1.60 6.63
N MET A 86 -1.38 1.58 5.43
CA MET A 86 -1.85 2.39 4.31
C MET A 86 -3.27 2.02 3.88
N GLY A 87 -3.57 0.73 3.80
CA GLY A 87 -4.90 0.27 3.46
C GLY A 87 -5.92 0.63 4.51
N ARG A 88 -5.60 0.55 5.81
CA ARG A 88 -6.48 1.03 6.88
C ARG A 88 -6.79 2.52 6.78
N VAL A 89 -5.79 3.33 6.46
CA VAL A 89 -5.99 4.77 6.21
C VAL A 89 -6.91 5.00 5.01
N LEU A 90 -6.72 4.25 3.92
CA LEU A 90 -7.57 4.36 2.73
C LEU A 90 -9.01 3.91 3.02
N LEU A 91 -9.16 2.78 3.72
CA LEU A 91 -10.45 2.18 4.07
C LEU A 91 -11.24 3.03 5.07
N SER A 92 -10.56 3.69 6.02
CA SER A 92 -11.22 4.55 7.01
C SER A 92 -11.89 5.78 6.38
N HIS A 93 -11.55 6.12 5.13
CA HIS A 93 -12.12 7.24 4.39
C HIS A 93 -13.10 6.81 3.28
N GLN A 94 -13.40 5.51 3.17
CA GLN A 94 -14.42 5.03 2.23
C GLN A 94 -15.84 5.29 2.76
N PRO A 95 -16.83 5.50 1.88
CA PRO A 95 -18.24 5.45 2.26
C PRO A 95 -18.57 4.15 2.98
N GLU A 96 -19.48 4.22 3.96
CA GLU A 96 -19.81 3.09 4.81
C GLU A 96 -20.35 1.89 4.02
N GLU A 97 -21.07 2.15 2.92
CA GLU A 97 -21.58 1.11 2.01
C GLU A 97 -20.43 0.32 1.38
N LYS A 98 -19.43 1.00 0.81
CA LYS A 98 -18.27 0.35 0.19
C LYS A 98 -17.43 -0.41 1.20
N LEU A 99 -17.30 0.13 2.41
CA LEU A 99 -16.59 -0.54 3.48
C LEU A 99 -17.31 -1.81 3.90
N ASN A 100 -18.64 -1.76 4.06
CA ASN A 100 -19.44 -2.93 4.41
C ASN A 100 -19.37 -4.02 3.33
N ASP A 101 -19.42 -3.63 2.06
CA ASP A 101 -19.28 -4.55 0.93
C ASP A 101 -17.92 -5.28 0.95
N MET A 102 -16.83 -4.55 1.21
CA MET A 102 -15.50 -5.15 1.33
C MET A 102 -15.43 -6.10 2.54
N LEU A 103 -15.91 -5.65 3.70
CA LEU A 103 -15.93 -6.46 4.93
C LEU A 103 -16.80 -7.72 4.81
N GLY A 104 -17.80 -7.72 3.92
CA GLY A 104 -18.61 -8.89 3.63
C GLY A 104 -17.92 -9.94 2.75
N ARG A 105 -16.90 -9.55 1.98
CA ARG A 105 -16.15 -10.44 1.08
C ARG A 105 -14.74 -10.78 1.58
N VAL A 106 -14.23 -10.04 2.56
CA VAL A 106 -12.83 -10.16 3.01
C VAL A 106 -12.59 -11.52 3.67
N THR A 107 -11.52 -12.19 3.25
CA THR A 107 -10.97 -13.35 3.94
C THR A 107 -9.78 -12.89 4.77
N MET A 108 -9.92 -12.90 6.10
CA MET A 108 -8.87 -12.45 7.01
C MET A 108 -7.94 -13.61 7.34
N ILE A 109 -6.68 -13.51 6.88
CA ILE A 109 -5.63 -14.50 7.12
C ILE A 109 -4.75 -13.99 8.24
N ARG A 110 -4.61 -14.76 9.32
CA ARG A 110 -3.71 -14.39 10.42
C ARG A 110 -2.26 -14.66 10.03
N TYR A 111 -1.56 -13.62 9.56
CA TYR A 111 -0.14 -13.71 9.19
C TYR A 111 0.79 -13.79 10.41
N THR A 112 0.45 -13.07 11.49
CA THR A 112 1.20 -13.02 12.74
C THR A 112 0.26 -13.06 13.95
N PRO A 113 0.78 -13.29 15.17
CA PRO A 113 -0.02 -13.17 16.38
C PRO A 113 -0.64 -11.78 16.58
N GLN A 114 -0.05 -10.74 16.00
CA GLN A 114 -0.50 -9.34 16.12
C GLN A 114 -1.51 -8.94 15.05
N THR A 115 -1.70 -9.75 14.00
CA THR A 115 -2.66 -9.47 12.93
C THR A 115 -4.07 -9.33 13.48
N VAL A 116 -4.75 -8.23 13.11
CA VAL A 116 -6.19 -8.07 13.34
C VAL A 116 -6.96 -9.23 12.69
N ASP A 117 -7.60 -10.06 13.52
CA ASP A 117 -8.17 -11.36 13.13
C ASP A 117 -9.70 -11.37 13.02
N SER A 118 -10.37 -10.22 13.19
CA SER A 118 -11.83 -10.15 13.06
C SER A 118 -12.31 -8.84 12.47
N VAL A 119 -13.45 -8.92 11.76
CA VAL A 119 -14.14 -7.76 11.16
C VAL A 119 -14.52 -6.72 12.22
N ALA A 120 -14.93 -7.16 13.41
CA ALA A 120 -15.28 -6.27 14.51
C ALA A 120 -14.06 -5.47 15.00
N LYS A 121 -12.92 -6.13 15.19
CA LYS A 121 -11.66 -5.47 15.57
C LYS A 121 -11.18 -4.52 14.48
N LEU A 122 -11.25 -4.95 13.22
CA LEU A 122 -10.89 -4.09 12.08
C LEU A 122 -11.77 -2.84 12.02
N ARG A 123 -13.09 -2.97 12.21
CA ARG A 123 -14.00 -1.81 12.20
C ARG A 123 -13.67 -0.83 13.32
N ALA A 124 -13.37 -1.31 14.52
CA ALA A 124 -12.94 -0.47 15.63
C ALA A 124 -11.62 0.26 15.30
N GLU A 125 -10.66 -0.44 14.71
CA GLU A 125 -9.39 0.14 14.30
C GLU A 125 -9.56 1.18 13.19
N LEU A 126 -10.41 0.94 12.19
CA LEU A 126 -10.70 1.91 11.13
C LEU A 126 -11.33 3.18 11.67
N LYS A 127 -12.22 3.09 12.68
CA LYS A 127 -12.77 4.27 13.36
C LYS A 127 -11.67 5.07 14.07
N ARG A 128 -10.76 4.39 14.76
CA ARG A 128 -9.60 5.02 15.43
C ARG A 128 -8.68 5.70 14.42
N VAL A 129 -8.39 5.04 13.31
CA VAL A 129 -7.59 5.56 12.19
C VAL A 129 -8.25 6.77 11.54
N HIS A 130 -9.58 6.75 11.35
CA HIS A 130 -10.32 7.90 10.84
C HIS A 130 -10.17 9.13 11.75
N GLN A 131 -10.30 8.95 13.06
CA GLN A 131 -10.22 10.04 14.03
C GLN A 131 -8.81 10.62 14.15
N GLN A 132 -7.77 9.78 14.14
CA GLN A 132 -6.38 10.24 14.31
C GLN A 132 -5.71 10.70 13.01
N GLY A 133 -6.25 10.31 11.84
CA GLY A 133 -5.72 10.70 10.52
C GLY A 133 -4.47 9.94 10.05
N TYR A 134 -4.00 8.96 10.83
CA TYR A 134 -2.88 8.07 10.49
C TYR A 134 -3.16 6.64 10.96
N ALA A 135 -2.37 5.67 10.51
CA ALA A 135 -2.36 4.32 11.06
C ALA A 135 -0.94 3.88 11.39
N LEU A 136 -0.80 3.08 12.44
CA LEU A 136 0.45 2.40 12.79
C LEU A 136 0.24 0.91 12.50
N ASN A 137 1.18 0.30 11.79
CA ASN A 137 1.24 -1.15 11.67
C ASN A 137 2.43 -1.65 12.52
N ASP A 138 2.16 -2.50 13.50
CA ASP A 138 3.17 -3.14 14.35
C ASP A 138 3.19 -4.63 14.01
N GLN A 139 4.07 -5.03 13.08
CA GLN A 139 4.36 -6.44 12.74
C GLN A 139 3.14 -7.33 12.39
N GLU A 140 2.11 -6.80 11.73
CA GLU A 140 0.91 -7.58 11.41
C GLU A 140 0.99 -8.42 10.12
N LEU A 141 1.99 -8.18 9.27
CA LEU A 141 2.19 -8.92 8.01
C LEU A 141 3.38 -9.88 8.04
N GLU A 142 4.41 -9.58 8.84
CA GLU A 142 5.57 -10.45 9.04
C GLU A 142 6.11 -10.30 10.47
N MET A 143 6.45 -11.43 11.09
CA MET A 143 7.30 -11.44 12.30
C MET A 143 8.76 -11.44 11.88
N GLY A 144 9.58 -10.57 12.48
CA GLY A 144 11.03 -10.52 12.22
C GLY A 144 11.51 -9.35 11.38
N CYS A 145 10.61 -8.50 10.87
CA CYS A 145 11.00 -7.14 10.50
C CYS A 145 11.34 -6.42 11.81
N ALA A 146 12.62 -6.05 12.03
CA ALA A 146 13.09 -5.26 13.17
C ALA A 146 12.05 -4.18 13.53
N PRO A 147 11.73 -3.92 14.82
CA PRO A 147 10.50 -3.23 15.25
C PRO A 147 10.27 -1.93 14.48
N SER A 148 9.60 -2.05 13.33
CA SER A 148 9.45 -0.97 12.36
C SER A 148 8.02 -0.52 12.49
N ARG A 149 7.78 0.29 13.54
CA ARG A 149 6.54 1.04 13.66
C ARG A 149 6.41 1.91 12.41
N SER A 150 5.62 1.42 11.47
CA SER A 150 5.39 2.07 10.20
C SER A 150 4.20 2.99 10.39
N ARG A 151 4.49 4.26 10.70
CA ARG A 151 3.49 5.32 10.76
C ARG A 151 3.09 5.66 9.33
N CYS A 152 1.80 5.62 9.02
CA CYS A 152 1.27 6.02 7.73
C CYS A 152 0.46 7.30 7.93
N LEU A 153 1.04 8.45 7.58
CA LEU A 153 0.31 9.72 7.52
C LEU A 153 -0.41 9.83 6.17
N THR A 154 -1.69 10.22 6.20
CA THR A 154 -2.50 10.48 5.00
C THR A 154 -2.06 11.77 4.31
N LEU A 155 -1.56 11.70 3.07
CA LEU A 155 -1.47 12.87 2.17
C LEU A 155 -2.70 12.89 1.26
N ARG A 156 -3.56 13.90 1.42
CA ARG A 156 -4.83 14.00 0.69
C ARG A 156 -4.61 14.66 -0.68
N GLY A 157 -4.59 13.86 -1.74
CA GLY A 157 -4.70 14.34 -3.12
C GLY A 157 -6.14 14.29 -3.59
N ARG A 158 -6.80 15.44 -3.77
CA ARG A 158 -8.21 15.48 -4.25
C ARG A 158 -8.23 15.33 -5.77
N SER A 159 -8.22 14.09 -6.27
CA SER A 159 -8.52 13.79 -7.68
C SER A 159 -10.01 13.54 -7.85
N ARG A 160 -10.67 14.23 -8.79
CA ARG A 160 -12.13 14.24 -9.04
C ARG A 160 -12.79 12.86 -9.28
N ARG A 161 -12.04 11.75 -9.29
CA ARG A 161 -12.57 10.40 -9.52
C ARG A 161 -12.10 9.30 -8.54
N ARG A 162 -11.08 9.52 -7.68
CA ARG A 162 -10.56 8.49 -6.77
C ARG A 162 -9.98 9.10 -5.50
N SER A 163 -10.36 8.56 -4.33
CA SER A 163 -9.72 8.87 -3.05
C SER A 163 -8.36 8.18 -3.01
N THR A 164 -7.29 8.94 -3.20
CA THR A 164 -5.91 8.46 -3.12
C THR A 164 -5.24 9.08 -1.90
N SER A 165 -4.76 8.24 -0.98
CA SER A 165 -4.06 8.63 0.24
C SER A 165 -2.59 8.24 0.13
N GLY A 166 -1.70 9.22 0.19
CA GLY A 166 -0.26 8.95 0.33
C GLY A 166 0.09 8.52 1.76
N CYS A 167 1.14 7.71 1.91
CA CYS A 167 1.71 7.33 3.19
C CYS A 167 3.02 8.09 3.42
N MET A 168 3.15 8.69 4.59
CA MET A 168 4.38 9.28 5.07
C MET A 168 4.73 8.59 6.40
N ARG A 169 5.90 7.94 6.44
CA ARG A 169 6.52 7.48 7.68
C ARG A 169 7.21 8.69 8.29
N ALA A 170 6.74 9.16 9.43
CA ALA A 170 7.41 10.15 10.26
C ALA A 170 7.54 9.56 11.67
N ARG A 171 8.67 9.86 12.32
CA ARG A 171 9.05 9.35 13.66
C ARG A 171 7.89 9.38 14.65
#